data_AF-A0A3B6GRH4-F1
#
_entry.id   AF-A0A3B6GRH4-F1
#
_cell.length_a   1.000
_cell.length_b   1.000
_cell.length_c   1.000
_cell.angle_alpha   90.00
_cell.angle_beta   90.00
_cell.angle_gamma   90.00
#
_symmetry.space_group_name_H-M   'P 1'
#
loop_
_entity.id
_entity.type
_entity.pdbx_description
1 polymer ?
#
loop_
_entity_poly.entity_id
_entity_poly.type
_entity_poly.pdbx_seq_one_letter_code
_entity_poly.pdbx_strand_id
1 'polypeptide(L)'
;MKIDDPLDFEGDNDPLLTVRRPAKRKKVIGLDDLVEDYFNSGKDELKASAAKSKGRPKGDNSDDEDRQVRKKEIDFCKFVEECEEKAKAMDPGEDVPQWGQQVFGCQKSPSVLNSTGVENCQLLQSFCGDEQLGFDLEIERGEGFFEGMLINGWLLKLVLLYGSVEDSIASWVLTKLLYSSNKKLQDSASEFWGSLLSLNEDDKPFVNLGYFPSYSILMGAILNYGYLHDAPSTKTCTSEIAVADTSDGGPPQNITAWLRVVSACCKIRKMHAVFSPSEAEDVLVIVISLFLDRRLEGLLLILGDCLNSLISYFNTSEWESSCLIVAESISKRVKMDLNCLRLVDCITGTNDRSKFLRSQLALQLLKNSFGLKVANVERILKSVTSINVKEKECNFFMLYVHIVLMDNLLFSSDAFRNKTAIIDAWRIFLRNCSTHIGCTDWRFYASKVRNKASYLLQGAMLKRPAGSGNIPAK
;
A
#
# COMPACT_ATOMS: atom_id res chain seq x y z
N MET A 1 -18.47 14.13 30.86
CA MET A 1 -18.62 15.46 30.22
C MET A 1 -18.21 15.28 28.77
N LYS A 2 -19.18 15.50 27.88
CA LYS A 2 -19.21 15.52 26.40
C LYS A 2 -18.25 14.61 25.61
N ILE A 3 -18.88 13.69 24.90
CA ILE A 3 -18.41 12.98 23.70
C ILE A 3 -18.30 14.02 22.59
N ASP A 4 -17.11 14.15 21.99
CA ASP A 4 -16.93 14.92 20.76
C ASP A 4 -17.15 14.01 19.55
N ASP A 5 -18.05 14.46 18.70
CA ASP A 5 -18.45 13.91 17.40
C ASP A 5 -17.31 13.99 16.35
N PRO A 6 -17.40 13.21 15.25
CA PRO A 6 -16.29 12.96 14.34
C PRO A 6 -15.95 14.14 13.41
N LEU A 7 -14.65 14.22 13.09
CA LEU A 7 -13.98 15.24 12.27
C LEU A 7 -14.58 15.37 10.87
N ASP A 8 -15.05 16.58 10.57
CA ASP A 8 -15.51 17.06 9.27
C ASP A 8 -14.31 17.51 8.41
N PHE A 9 -14.25 17.07 7.15
CA PHE A 9 -13.16 17.35 6.21
C PHE A 9 -13.60 18.38 5.15
N GLU A 10 -14.07 19.55 5.60
CA GLU A 10 -14.12 20.76 4.76
C GLU A 10 -13.41 21.91 5.47
N GLY A 11 -12.12 22.04 5.17
CA GLY A 11 -11.27 23.09 5.71
C GLY A 11 -10.06 23.30 4.80
N ASP A 12 -10.28 24.03 3.71
CA ASP A 12 -9.21 24.62 2.92
C ASP A 12 -8.30 25.45 3.83
N ASN A 13 -7.04 25.02 4.02
CA ASN A 13 -5.87 25.88 4.28
C ASN A 13 -4.58 25.03 4.39
N ASP A 14 -3.87 24.85 3.27
CA ASP A 14 -2.46 24.43 3.24
C ASP A 14 -1.56 25.67 3.01
N PRO A 15 -0.59 26.00 3.91
CA PRO A 15 0.03 27.32 3.96
C PRO A 15 1.30 27.48 3.11
N LEU A 16 1.29 27.13 1.81
CA LEU A 16 2.50 27.22 0.96
C LEU A 16 2.35 27.83 -0.46
N LEU A 17 1.40 28.75 -0.69
CA LEU A 17 1.31 29.48 -1.96
C LEU A 17 1.34 31.01 -1.79
N THR A 18 2.54 31.58 -1.62
CA THR A 18 2.78 33.02 -1.76
C THR A 18 3.22 33.39 -3.17
N VAL A 19 2.29 33.57 -4.11
CA VAL A 19 2.44 34.53 -5.23
C VAL A 19 1.05 35.05 -5.64
N ARG A 20 0.77 36.33 -5.36
CA ARG A 20 -0.43 37.06 -5.84
C ARG A 20 -0.44 37.10 -7.37
N ARG A 21 -1.48 36.56 -8.00
CA ARG A 21 -1.88 36.84 -9.39
C ARG A 21 -3.20 37.63 -9.42
N PRO A 22 -3.43 38.51 -10.42
CA PRO A 22 -4.54 39.46 -10.39
C PRO A 22 -5.89 38.75 -10.54
N ALA A 23 -6.88 39.26 -9.78
CA ALA A 23 -8.22 38.71 -9.68
C ALA A 23 -8.95 38.74 -11.03
N LYS A 24 -9.11 37.56 -11.65
CA LYS A 24 -10.26 37.26 -12.51
C LYS A 24 -11.01 36.12 -11.84
N ARG A 25 -12.10 36.46 -11.13
CA ARG A 25 -13.04 35.50 -10.58
C ARG A 25 -13.60 34.66 -11.73
N LYS A 26 -13.14 33.42 -11.88
CA LYS A 26 -13.91 32.39 -12.59
C LYS A 26 -15.05 32.01 -11.63
N LYS A 27 -16.28 32.42 -11.96
CA LYS A 27 -17.44 31.78 -11.35
C LYS A 27 -17.38 30.30 -11.71
N VAL A 28 -17.50 29.45 -10.71
CA VAL A 28 -17.83 28.03 -10.91
C VAL A 28 -19.24 28.05 -11.48
N ILE A 29 -19.41 27.55 -12.70
CA ILE A 29 -20.71 27.41 -13.34
C ILE A 29 -21.26 26.08 -12.84
N GLY A 30 -22.28 26.13 -11.98
CA GLY A 30 -22.98 24.96 -11.49
C GLY A 30 -23.87 24.35 -12.58
N LEU A 31 -24.28 23.09 -12.38
CA LEU A 31 -25.27 22.46 -13.24
C LEU A 31 -26.60 23.23 -13.22
N ASP A 32 -26.94 23.77 -12.03
CA ASP A 32 -28.13 24.60 -11.83
C ASP A 32 -28.04 25.93 -12.59
N ASP A 33 -26.85 26.54 -12.66
CA ASP A 33 -26.63 27.77 -13.46
C ASP A 33 -26.83 27.51 -14.96
N LEU A 34 -26.42 26.34 -15.47
CA LEU A 34 -26.60 25.93 -16.86
C LEU A 34 -28.05 25.61 -17.20
N VAL A 35 -28.78 25.01 -16.25
CA VAL A 35 -30.21 24.74 -16.39
C VAL A 35 -31.01 26.04 -16.35
N GLU A 36 -30.66 26.96 -15.45
CA GLU A 36 -31.28 28.27 -15.36
C GLU A 36 -30.97 29.14 -16.60
N ASP A 37 -29.74 29.11 -17.11
CA ASP A 37 -29.39 29.78 -18.39
C ASP A 37 -30.13 29.17 -19.58
N TYR A 38 -30.35 27.85 -19.61
CA TYR A 38 -31.13 27.19 -20.66
C TYR A 38 -32.59 27.67 -20.67
N PHE A 39 -33.24 27.71 -19.50
CA PHE A 39 -34.62 28.22 -19.37
C PHE A 39 -34.73 29.74 -19.61
N ASN A 40 -33.68 30.50 -19.29
CA ASN A 40 -33.64 31.94 -19.55
C ASN A 40 -33.36 32.29 -21.02
N SER A 41 -32.53 31.50 -21.71
CA SER A 41 -32.22 31.71 -23.14
C SER A 41 -33.42 31.51 -24.06
N GLY A 42 -34.39 30.67 -23.67
CA GLY A 42 -35.64 30.48 -24.41
C GLY A 42 -36.57 31.71 -24.45
N LYS A 43 -36.35 32.70 -23.57
CA LYS A 43 -37.16 33.93 -23.53
C LYS A 43 -36.66 35.05 -24.44
N ASP A 44 -35.38 35.03 -24.84
CA ASP A 44 -34.77 36.10 -25.63
C ASP A 44 -34.72 35.81 -27.14
N GLU A 45 -34.76 34.53 -27.57
CA GLU A 45 -34.91 34.20 -29.00
C GLU A 45 -36.26 34.63 -29.58
N LEU A 46 -37.31 34.70 -28.76
CA LEU A 46 -38.63 35.22 -29.17
C LEU A 46 -38.67 36.74 -29.38
N LYS A 47 -37.64 37.48 -28.96
CA LYS A 47 -37.56 38.95 -29.14
C LYS A 47 -36.61 39.38 -30.26
N ALA A 48 -35.70 38.51 -30.70
CA ALA A 48 -34.74 38.84 -31.75
C ALA A 48 -35.30 38.74 -33.19
N SER A 49 -36.45 38.08 -33.40
CA SER A 49 -37.04 37.89 -34.74
C SER A 49 -38.02 38.99 -35.18
N ALA A 50 -38.26 40.03 -34.36
CA ALA A 50 -39.26 41.07 -34.66
C ALA A 50 -38.81 42.20 -35.62
N ALA A 51 -37.60 42.15 -36.20
CA ALA A 51 -37.10 43.24 -37.04
C ALA A 51 -36.54 42.78 -38.40
N LYS A 52 -37.43 42.33 -39.29
CA LYS A 52 -37.55 42.73 -40.72
C LYS A 52 -38.19 41.60 -41.55
N SER A 53 -39.45 41.80 -41.95
CA SER A 53 -39.87 41.66 -43.37
C SER A 53 -41.29 42.20 -43.54
N LYS A 54 -41.49 43.10 -44.52
CA LYS A 54 -42.80 43.48 -45.04
C LYS A 54 -43.05 42.68 -46.30
N GLY A 55 -44.09 41.84 -46.32
CA GLY A 55 -44.60 41.17 -47.53
C GLY A 55 -45.56 40.02 -47.22
N ARG A 56 -46.87 40.28 -47.29
CA ARG A 56 -48.02 39.34 -47.15
C ARG A 56 -48.03 38.22 -48.22
N PRO A 57 -48.94 37.21 -48.18
CA PRO A 57 -49.80 36.70 -47.09
C PRO A 57 -49.82 35.15 -46.94
N LYS A 58 -50.43 34.68 -45.84
CA LYS A 58 -51.23 33.43 -45.69
C LYS A 58 -50.50 32.15 -45.25
N GLY A 59 -51.01 31.56 -44.16
CA GLY A 59 -51.02 30.12 -43.91
C GLY A 59 -50.06 29.63 -42.83
N ASP A 60 -50.63 29.14 -41.73
CA ASP A 60 -50.14 28.16 -40.75
C ASP A 60 -48.71 27.64 -40.85
N ASN A 61 -47.95 27.74 -39.74
CA ASN A 61 -47.38 26.59 -39.01
C ASN A 61 -46.48 27.08 -37.85
N SER A 62 -47.10 27.49 -36.74
CA SER A 62 -46.42 27.68 -35.44
C SER A 62 -46.07 26.35 -34.75
N ASP A 63 -46.44 25.23 -35.36
CA ASP A 63 -46.40 23.89 -34.77
C ASP A 63 -45.08 23.14 -35.08
N ASP A 64 -44.28 23.64 -36.02
CA ASP A 64 -43.06 22.96 -36.49
C ASP A 64 -41.83 23.19 -35.60
N GLU A 65 -41.64 24.38 -35.02
CA GLU A 65 -40.53 24.62 -34.08
C GLU A 65 -40.75 23.92 -32.74
N ASP A 66 -41.97 23.96 -32.20
CA ASP A 66 -42.37 23.20 -31.00
C ASP A 66 -42.30 21.68 -31.23
N ARG A 67 -42.51 21.21 -32.47
CA ARG A 67 -42.26 19.80 -32.83
C ARG A 67 -40.79 19.47 -32.89
N GLN A 68 -39.95 20.38 -33.38
CA GLN A 68 -38.51 20.16 -33.48
C GLN A 68 -37.83 20.13 -32.11
N VAL A 69 -38.25 21.02 -31.20
CA VAL A 69 -37.80 21.03 -29.80
C VAL A 69 -38.28 19.77 -29.07
N ARG A 70 -39.58 19.43 -29.15
CA ARG A 70 -40.11 18.19 -28.58
C ARG A 70 -39.45 16.94 -29.15
N LYS A 71 -39.12 16.93 -30.44
CA LYS A 71 -38.42 15.80 -31.06
C LYS A 71 -37.00 15.63 -30.52
N LYS A 72 -36.26 16.73 -30.34
CA LYS A 72 -34.92 16.71 -29.70
C LYS A 72 -34.99 16.25 -28.24
N GLU A 73 -36.02 16.68 -27.52
CA GLU A 73 -36.26 16.30 -26.12
C GLU A 73 -36.64 14.81 -26.01
N ILE A 74 -37.50 14.31 -26.90
CA ILE A 74 -37.84 12.88 -27.00
C ILE A 74 -36.61 12.04 -27.37
N ASP A 75 -35.79 12.51 -28.32
CA ASP A 75 -34.56 11.82 -28.71
C ASP A 75 -33.54 11.81 -27.57
N PHE A 76 -33.48 12.88 -26.76
CA PHE A 76 -32.66 12.95 -25.55
C PHE A 76 -33.18 12.02 -24.44
N CYS A 77 -34.49 12.01 -24.17
CA CYS A 77 -35.10 11.08 -23.22
C CYS A 77 -34.88 9.63 -23.63
N LYS A 78 -35.04 9.29 -24.92
CA LYS A 78 -34.71 7.95 -25.43
C LYS A 78 -33.24 7.60 -25.25
N PHE A 79 -32.34 8.55 -25.48
CA PHE A 79 -30.91 8.33 -25.23
C PHE A 79 -30.61 8.09 -23.74
N VAL A 80 -31.24 8.86 -22.85
CA VAL A 80 -31.11 8.71 -21.39
C VAL A 80 -31.69 7.37 -20.93
N GLU A 81 -32.87 7.00 -21.40
CA GLU A 81 -33.52 5.71 -21.12
C GLU A 81 -32.69 4.54 -21.64
N GLU A 82 -32.15 4.63 -22.86
CA GLU A 82 -31.25 3.61 -23.42
C GLU A 82 -29.93 3.50 -22.64
N CYS A 83 -29.41 4.62 -22.13
CA CYS A 83 -28.27 4.63 -21.21
C CYS A 83 -28.62 4.01 -19.86
N GLU A 84 -29.80 4.29 -19.31
CA GLU A 84 -30.26 3.76 -18.02
C GLU A 84 -30.56 2.27 -18.09
N GLU A 85 -31.17 1.78 -19.17
CA GLU A 85 -31.38 0.34 -19.41
C GLU A 85 -30.06 -0.40 -19.61
N LYS A 86 -29.11 0.17 -20.38
CA LYS A 86 -27.76 -0.40 -20.53
C LYS A 86 -26.98 -0.38 -19.21
N ALA A 87 -27.17 0.64 -18.37
CA ALA A 87 -26.58 0.71 -17.04
C ALA A 87 -27.23 -0.30 -16.07
N LYS A 88 -28.54 -0.55 -16.17
CA LYS A 88 -29.23 -1.59 -15.38
C LYS A 88 -28.88 -3.01 -15.82
N ALA A 89 -28.58 -3.22 -17.10
CA ALA A 89 -28.09 -4.50 -17.63
C ALA A 89 -26.63 -4.80 -17.23
N MET A 90 -25.88 -3.80 -16.76
CA MET A 90 -24.56 -3.95 -16.17
C MET A 90 -24.70 -3.78 -14.66
N ASP A 91 -24.87 -4.89 -13.94
CA ASP A 91 -24.93 -4.87 -12.48
C ASP A 91 -23.73 -4.07 -11.90
N PRO A 92 -23.94 -2.95 -11.18
CA PRO A 92 -22.86 -2.24 -10.51
C PRO A 92 -22.27 -3.05 -9.34
N GLY A 93 -22.92 -4.15 -8.95
CA GLY A 93 -22.51 -5.08 -7.89
C GLY A 93 -21.52 -6.16 -8.32
N GLU A 94 -21.41 -6.49 -9.61
CA GLU A 94 -20.43 -7.47 -10.08
C GLU A 94 -19.08 -6.81 -10.43
N ASP A 95 -18.05 -7.28 -9.72
CA ASP A 95 -16.65 -7.27 -10.13
C ASP A 95 -15.84 -5.97 -9.98
N VAL A 96 -15.76 -5.32 -8.82
CA VAL A 96 -14.39 -4.85 -8.45
C VAL A 96 -13.69 -6.07 -7.91
N PRO A 97 -12.68 -6.65 -8.62
CA PRO A 97 -12.01 -7.85 -8.13
C PRO A 97 -11.52 -7.55 -6.73
N GLN A 98 -11.95 -8.33 -5.75
CA GLN A 98 -11.51 -8.08 -4.37
C GLN A 98 -10.00 -8.27 -4.35
N TRP A 99 -9.27 -7.20 -4.03
CA TRP A 99 -7.87 -7.33 -3.65
C TRP A 99 -7.83 -8.00 -2.28
N GLY A 100 -6.69 -8.59 -1.95
CA GLY A 100 -6.53 -9.40 -0.77
C GLY A 100 -5.99 -10.77 -1.15
N GLN A 101 -4.83 -11.11 -0.63
CA GLN A 101 -4.31 -12.46 -0.67
C GLN A 101 -4.15 -12.93 0.77
N GLN A 102 -4.64 -14.13 1.07
CA GLN A 102 -4.38 -14.74 2.36
C GLN A 102 -2.89 -15.07 2.45
N VAL A 103 -2.20 -14.46 3.42
CA VAL A 103 -0.75 -14.67 3.63
C VAL A 103 -0.50 -15.60 4.83
N PHE A 104 -1.45 -15.68 5.75
CA PHE A 104 -1.43 -16.61 6.89
C PHE A 104 -2.47 -17.71 6.76
N GLY A 105 -2.01 -18.96 6.83
CA GLY A 105 -2.82 -20.17 6.98
C GLY A 105 -3.02 -20.54 8.46
N CYS A 106 -3.06 -21.83 8.76
CA CYS A 106 -3.26 -22.32 10.12
C CYS A 106 -2.01 -22.07 10.98
N GLN A 107 -2.22 -21.46 12.15
CA GLN A 107 -1.17 -21.30 13.17
C GLN A 107 -0.84 -22.66 13.78
N LYS A 108 0.45 -22.90 13.99
CA LYS A 108 0.93 -24.06 14.75
C LYS A 108 0.93 -23.68 16.23
N SER A 109 0.49 -24.59 17.08
CA SER A 109 0.74 -24.48 18.51
C SER A 109 2.24 -24.29 18.71
N PRO A 110 2.69 -23.26 19.47
CA PRO A 110 4.09 -23.07 19.75
C PRO A 110 4.66 -24.39 20.24
N SER A 111 5.69 -24.90 19.57
CA SER A 111 6.50 -25.95 20.19
C SER A 111 6.99 -25.33 21.49
N VAL A 112 6.54 -25.86 22.63
CA VAL A 112 7.07 -25.50 23.94
C VAL A 112 8.58 -25.61 23.77
N LEU A 113 9.26 -24.46 23.70
CA LEU A 113 10.71 -24.42 23.61
C LEU A 113 11.15 -25.01 24.95
N ASN A 114 11.47 -26.31 24.92
CA ASN A 114 11.87 -27.07 26.09
C ASN A 114 13.00 -26.30 26.77
N SER A 115 12.75 -25.92 28.01
CA SER A 115 13.58 -25.10 28.90
C SER A 115 14.12 -23.80 28.27
N THR A 116 13.49 -22.69 28.62
CA THR A 116 13.94 -21.33 28.31
C THR A 116 15.27 -20.93 28.99
N GLY A 117 15.99 -21.89 29.58
CA GLY A 117 17.29 -21.68 30.23
C GLY A 117 17.23 -20.76 31.45
N VAL A 118 16.04 -20.33 31.86
CA VAL A 118 15.79 -19.40 32.96
C VAL A 118 16.33 -19.96 34.27
N GLU A 119 16.26 -21.27 34.47
CA GLU A 119 16.83 -22.00 35.62
C GLU A 119 18.36 -21.82 35.74
N ASN A 120 19.05 -21.53 34.63
CA ASN A 120 20.48 -21.30 34.59
C ASN A 120 20.86 -19.81 34.70
N CYS A 121 19.89 -18.93 34.93
CA CYS A 121 20.12 -17.50 35.08
C CYS A 121 20.81 -17.17 36.40
N GLN A 122 21.93 -16.45 36.33
CA GLN A 122 22.72 -16.04 37.50
C GLN A 122 21.91 -15.13 38.41
N LEU A 123 21.05 -14.27 37.85
CA LEU A 123 20.12 -13.45 38.62
C LEU A 123 19.19 -14.30 39.49
N LEU A 124 18.56 -15.37 38.96
CA LEU A 124 17.75 -16.27 39.79
C LEU A 124 18.57 -17.05 40.80
N GLN A 125 19.74 -17.55 40.40
CA GLN A 125 20.64 -18.27 41.31
C GLN A 125 21.07 -17.39 42.50
N SER A 126 21.22 -16.07 42.28
CA SER A 126 21.53 -15.13 43.35
C SER A 126 20.39 -14.95 44.37
N PHE A 127 19.13 -15.13 43.95
CA PHE A 127 17.97 -15.07 44.84
C PHE A 127 17.68 -16.40 45.56
N CYS A 128 18.00 -17.54 44.94
CA CYS A 128 17.80 -18.86 45.55
C CYS A 128 18.82 -19.21 46.65
N GLY A 129 19.96 -18.51 46.72
CA GLY A 129 21.05 -18.81 47.65
C GLY A 129 20.96 -18.11 49.01
N ASP A 130 19.99 -17.21 49.23
CA ASP A 130 19.94 -16.35 50.41
C ASP A 130 18.62 -16.52 51.18
N GLU A 131 18.65 -17.36 52.22
CA GLU A 131 17.52 -17.61 53.12
C GLU A 131 17.02 -16.33 53.82
N GLN A 132 17.81 -15.24 53.83
CA GLN A 132 17.46 -13.97 54.48
C GLN A 132 16.55 -13.07 53.64
N LEU A 133 16.41 -13.30 52.33
CA LEU A 133 15.63 -12.43 51.45
C LEU A 133 14.12 -12.73 51.50
N GLY A 134 13.69 -13.81 52.16
CA GLY A 134 12.27 -14.15 52.35
C GLY A 134 11.52 -14.53 51.07
N PHE A 135 12.23 -14.71 49.95
CA PHE A 135 11.67 -15.18 48.68
C PHE A 135 11.84 -16.70 48.59
N ASP A 136 10.82 -17.43 49.03
CA ASP A 136 10.75 -18.88 48.82
C ASP A 136 10.38 -19.15 47.35
N LEU A 137 11.39 -19.03 46.47
CA LEU A 137 11.27 -19.23 45.03
C LEU A 137 11.44 -20.72 44.72
N GLU A 138 10.36 -21.50 44.90
CA GLU A 138 10.25 -22.80 44.24
C GLU A 138 10.53 -22.58 42.74
N ILE A 139 11.37 -23.41 42.11
CA ILE A 139 11.85 -23.18 40.73
C ILE A 139 10.69 -23.14 39.70
N GLU A 140 9.55 -23.78 40.00
CA GLU A 140 8.29 -23.65 39.24
C GLU A 140 7.63 -22.25 39.36
N ARG A 141 7.94 -21.48 40.42
CA ARG A 141 7.58 -20.06 40.60
C ARG A 141 8.59 -19.09 39.98
N GLY A 142 9.79 -19.55 39.62
CA GLY A 142 10.86 -18.70 39.07
C GLY A 142 10.47 -18.03 37.75
N GLU A 143 9.75 -18.75 36.87
CA GLU A 143 9.20 -18.16 35.66
C GLU A 143 8.12 -17.11 35.97
N GLY A 144 7.20 -17.41 36.89
CA GLY A 144 6.17 -16.46 37.33
C GLY A 144 6.74 -15.18 37.97
N PHE A 145 7.86 -15.30 38.69
CA PHE A 145 8.60 -14.17 39.24
C PHE A 145 9.13 -13.26 38.13
N PHE A 146 9.77 -13.82 37.10
CA PHE A 146 10.24 -13.05 35.96
C PHE A 146 9.11 -12.46 35.11
N GLU A 147 8.01 -13.18 34.93
CA GLU A 147 6.81 -12.62 34.29
C GLU A 147 6.31 -11.40 35.06
N GLY A 148 6.26 -11.49 36.39
CA GLY A 148 5.94 -10.36 37.26
C GLY A 148 6.92 -9.19 37.12
N MET A 149 8.22 -9.45 37.09
CA MET A 149 9.23 -8.40 36.91
C MET A 149 9.17 -7.75 35.54
N LEU A 150 8.92 -8.52 34.48
CA LEU A 150 8.79 -8.02 33.13
C LEU A 150 7.52 -7.16 33.01
N ILE A 151 6.38 -7.67 33.46
CA ILE A 151 5.08 -6.97 33.41
C ILE A 151 5.10 -5.65 34.19
N ASN A 152 5.81 -5.60 35.32
CA ASN A 152 5.91 -4.40 36.14
C ASN A 152 7.09 -3.48 35.74
N GLY A 153 7.83 -3.82 34.68
CA GLY A 153 8.96 -3.05 34.17
C GLY A 153 10.22 -3.06 35.04
N TRP A 154 10.24 -3.87 36.11
CA TRP A 154 11.41 -4.01 36.99
C TRP A 154 12.58 -4.67 36.29
N LEU A 155 12.31 -5.63 35.40
CA LEU A 155 13.38 -6.30 34.66
C LEU A 155 14.18 -5.32 33.80
N LEU A 156 13.50 -4.40 33.08
CA LEU A 156 14.15 -3.36 32.30
C LEU A 156 14.98 -2.44 33.20
N LYS A 157 14.45 -2.01 34.35
CA LYS A 157 15.17 -1.15 35.30
C LYS A 157 16.46 -1.79 35.82
N LEU A 158 16.43 -3.08 36.14
CA LEU A 158 17.64 -3.80 36.57
C LEU A 158 18.68 -3.84 35.45
N VAL A 159 18.26 -4.15 34.23
CA VAL A 159 19.16 -4.14 33.07
C VAL A 159 19.80 -2.77 32.88
N LEU A 160 19.04 -1.68 33.02
CA LEU A 160 19.58 -0.33 32.92
C LEU A 160 20.56 0.01 34.04
N LEU A 161 20.37 -0.53 35.25
CA LEU A 161 21.27 -0.33 36.39
C LEU A 161 22.56 -1.13 36.25
N TYR A 162 22.48 -2.38 35.81
CA TYR A 162 23.64 -3.26 35.65
C TYR A 162 24.38 -3.06 34.31
N GLY A 163 23.71 -2.45 33.32
CA GLY A 163 24.27 -2.19 32.00
C GLY A 163 24.44 -3.45 31.13
N SER A 164 23.83 -4.57 31.52
CA SER A 164 23.94 -5.84 30.80
C SER A 164 22.68 -6.70 30.93
N VAL A 165 22.50 -7.63 29.99
CA VAL A 165 21.45 -8.66 30.02
C VAL A 165 22.07 -10.02 29.79
N GLU A 166 21.74 -10.99 30.65
CA GLU A 166 22.10 -12.38 30.45
C GLU A 166 21.38 -12.99 29.25
N ASP A 167 22.06 -13.87 28.51
CA ASP A 167 21.52 -14.52 27.31
C ASP A 167 20.24 -15.32 27.59
N SER A 168 20.17 -15.97 28.75
CA SER A 168 19.00 -16.73 29.23
C SER A 168 17.78 -15.81 29.39
N ILE A 169 17.95 -14.64 30.01
CA ILE A 169 16.88 -13.65 30.18
C ILE A 169 16.46 -13.09 28.83
N ALA A 170 17.41 -12.65 28.00
CA ALA A 170 17.11 -12.07 26.69
C ALA A 170 16.35 -13.07 25.81
N SER A 171 16.84 -14.31 25.70
CA SER A 171 16.19 -15.39 24.94
C SER A 171 14.80 -15.74 25.49
N TRP A 172 14.64 -15.78 26.81
CA TRP A 172 13.33 -15.99 27.44
C TRP A 172 12.35 -14.86 27.13
N VAL A 173 12.74 -13.59 27.28
CA VAL A 173 11.86 -12.46 26.95
C VAL A 173 11.49 -12.47 25.47
N LEU A 174 12.43 -12.81 24.58
CA LEU A 174 12.14 -12.95 23.15
C LEU A 174 11.12 -14.08 22.89
N THR A 175 11.25 -15.20 23.59
CA THR A 175 10.29 -16.31 23.49
C THR A 175 8.90 -15.88 23.96
N LYS A 176 8.80 -15.15 25.09
CA LYS A 176 7.52 -14.62 25.57
C LYS A 176 6.91 -13.59 24.61
N LEU A 177 7.73 -12.75 24.00
CA LEU A 177 7.30 -11.82 22.96
C LEU A 177 6.68 -12.54 21.76
N LEU A 178 7.35 -13.59 21.28
CA LEU A 178 6.99 -14.29 20.05
C LEU A 178 5.87 -15.33 20.24
N TYR A 179 5.71 -15.93 21.42
CA TYR A 179 4.85 -17.11 21.58
C TYR A 179 3.87 -17.04 22.77
N SER A 180 3.94 -16.03 23.62
CA SER A 180 2.99 -15.93 24.74
C SER A 180 1.56 -15.68 24.23
N SER A 181 0.60 -16.37 24.82
CA SER A 181 -0.85 -16.09 24.67
C SER A 181 -1.32 -14.99 25.62
N ASN A 182 -0.50 -14.57 26.58
CA ASN A 182 -0.81 -13.48 27.49
C ASN A 182 -0.40 -12.14 26.86
N LYS A 183 -1.39 -11.39 26.36
CA LYS A 183 -1.18 -10.08 25.73
C LYS A 183 -0.39 -9.11 26.61
N LYS A 184 -0.64 -9.06 27.91
CA LYS A 184 0.08 -8.14 28.83
C LYS A 184 1.56 -8.51 28.89
N LEU A 185 1.87 -9.80 28.96
CA LEU A 185 3.24 -10.30 28.98
C LEU A 185 3.94 -10.03 27.65
N GLN A 186 3.26 -10.25 26.53
CA GLN A 186 3.77 -9.91 25.20
C GLN A 186 4.06 -8.42 25.04
N ASP A 187 3.11 -7.54 25.40
CA ASP A 187 3.27 -6.09 25.27
C ASP A 187 4.47 -5.62 26.11
N SER A 188 4.61 -6.16 27.33
CA SER A 188 5.76 -5.87 28.21
C SER A 188 7.07 -6.40 27.64
N ALA A 189 7.07 -7.60 27.05
CA ALA A 189 8.23 -8.16 26.36
C ALA A 189 8.63 -7.33 25.14
N SER A 190 7.64 -6.85 24.38
CA SER A 190 7.83 -5.95 23.23
C SER A 190 8.41 -4.61 23.65
N GLU A 191 7.94 -4.04 24.76
CA GLU A 191 8.47 -2.80 25.32
C GLU A 191 9.90 -2.97 25.83
N PHE A 192 10.19 -4.10 26.50
CA PHE A 192 11.53 -4.45 26.96
C PHE A 192 12.52 -4.51 25.79
N TRP A 193 12.23 -5.33 24.76
CA TRP A 193 13.11 -5.44 23.58
C TRP A 193 13.20 -4.13 22.79
N GLY A 194 12.09 -3.42 22.62
CA GLY A 194 12.08 -2.11 21.97
C GLY A 194 12.98 -1.11 22.69
N SER A 195 12.92 -1.07 24.02
CA SER A 195 13.75 -0.20 24.83
C SER A 195 15.23 -0.57 24.73
N LEU A 196 15.57 -1.86 24.88
CA LEU A 196 16.95 -2.33 24.79
C LEU A 196 17.60 -2.05 23.44
N LEU A 197 16.89 -2.32 22.35
CA LEU A 197 17.42 -2.06 21.02
C LEU A 197 17.53 -0.56 20.74
N SER A 198 16.58 0.25 21.25
CA SER A 198 16.63 1.72 21.11
C SER A 198 17.78 2.40 21.87
N LEU A 199 18.33 1.74 22.90
CA LEU A 199 19.51 2.22 23.65
C LEU A 199 20.81 1.95 22.91
N ASN A 200 20.78 0.98 21.99
CA ASN A 200 21.89 0.67 21.09
C ASN A 200 21.76 1.40 19.73
N GLU A 201 20.84 2.35 19.63
CA GLU A 201 20.79 3.35 18.54
C GLU A 201 21.70 4.54 18.89
N ASP A 202 22.41 5.07 17.88
CA ASP A 202 23.37 6.19 17.89
C ASP A 202 23.39 7.11 19.16
N ASP A 203 24.58 7.27 19.76
CA ASP A 203 24.94 8.19 20.89
C ASP A 203 24.28 7.95 22.26
N LYS A 204 23.64 6.80 22.49
CA LYS A 204 23.03 6.40 23.77
C LYS A 204 23.90 5.45 24.61
N PRO A 205 23.62 5.33 25.93
CA PRO A 205 24.33 4.38 26.79
C PRO A 205 24.14 2.95 26.29
N PHE A 206 25.26 2.32 25.93
CA PHE A 206 25.31 0.96 25.43
C PHE A 206 24.96 -0.05 26.55
N VAL A 207 23.99 -0.92 26.28
CA VAL A 207 23.70 -2.07 27.14
C VAL A 207 24.37 -3.30 26.52
N ASN A 208 25.19 -4.00 27.30
CA ASN A 208 25.84 -5.22 26.84
C ASN A 208 24.81 -6.35 26.72
N LEU A 209 24.42 -6.65 25.48
CA LEU A 209 23.55 -7.76 25.12
C LEU A 209 24.41 -8.91 24.62
N GLY A 210 24.50 -10.01 25.39
CA GLY A 210 25.16 -11.22 24.90
C GLY A 210 24.33 -12.00 23.87
N TYR A 211 23.03 -11.75 23.82
CA TYR A 211 22.08 -12.41 22.93
C TYR A 211 21.27 -11.42 22.09
N PHE A 212 21.20 -11.68 20.78
CA PHE A 212 20.37 -10.95 19.82
C PHE A 212 19.39 -11.90 19.12
N PRO A 213 18.19 -11.42 18.71
CA PRO A 213 17.28 -12.21 17.90
C PRO A 213 17.95 -12.61 16.58
N SER A 214 17.98 -13.89 16.23
CA SER A 214 18.54 -14.35 14.95
C SER A 214 17.47 -14.42 13.85
N TYR A 215 17.90 -14.38 12.58
CA TYR A 215 17.02 -14.67 11.44
C TYR A 215 16.27 -16.00 11.61
N SER A 216 16.97 -17.07 12.02
CA SER A 216 16.36 -18.40 12.18
C SER A 216 15.22 -18.42 13.20
N ILE A 217 15.34 -17.67 14.30
CA ILE A 217 14.31 -17.60 15.34
C ILE A 217 13.11 -16.78 14.86
N LEU A 218 13.36 -15.63 14.25
CA LEU A 218 12.29 -14.78 13.69
C LEU A 218 11.56 -15.47 12.54
N MET A 219 12.29 -16.19 11.69
CA MET A 219 11.73 -16.99 10.60
C MET A 219 10.96 -18.21 11.15
N GLY A 220 11.47 -18.88 12.18
CA GLY A 220 10.73 -19.93 12.88
C GLY A 220 9.40 -19.43 13.44
N ALA A 221 9.37 -18.23 14.03
CA ALA A 221 8.16 -17.63 14.58
C ALA A 221 7.13 -17.31 13.49
N ILE A 222 7.51 -16.64 12.40
CA ILE A 222 6.57 -16.27 11.33
C ILE A 222 6.00 -17.51 10.63
N LEU A 223 6.79 -18.58 10.50
CA LEU A 223 6.32 -19.87 9.98
C LEU A 223 5.38 -20.58 10.96
N ASN A 224 5.63 -20.50 12.27
CA ASN A 224 4.72 -21.02 13.29
C ASN A 224 3.39 -20.25 13.32
N TYR A 225 3.42 -18.95 13.01
CA TYR A 225 2.22 -18.16 12.81
C TYR A 225 1.44 -18.54 11.53
N GLY A 226 1.93 -19.49 10.73
CA GLY A 226 1.24 -19.98 9.54
C GLY A 226 1.54 -19.18 8.27
N TYR A 227 2.66 -18.44 8.20
CA TYR A 227 3.04 -17.71 6.99
C TYR A 227 3.22 -18.65 5.79
N LEU A 228 2.53 -18.34 4.69
CA LEU A 228 2.52 -19.14 3.46
C LEU A 228 3.67 -18.70 2.54
N HIS A 229 4.87 -19.25 2.78
CA HIS A 229 6.11 -18.83 2.10
C HIS A 229 6.11 -19.04 0.57
N ASP A 230 5.53 -20.14 0.06
CA ASP A 230 5.67 -20.57 -1.34
C ASP A 230 4.36 -20.96 -2.05
N ALA A 231 3.19 -20.52 -1.57
CA ALA A 231 1.93 -20.91 -2.21
C ALA A 231 1.61 -19.99 -3.41
N PRO A 232 1.77 -20.42 -4.69
CA PRO A 232 0.95 -19.87 -5.75
C PRO A 232 -0.51 -20.11 -5.36
N SER A 233 -1.36 -19.09 -5.55
CA SER A 233 -2.77 -19.08 -5.16
C SER A 233 -3.64 -20.03 -6.00
N THR A 234 -3.28 -21.31 -6.03
CA THR A 234 -3.97 -22.42 -6.70
C THR A 234 -3.77 -23.72 -5.91
N LYS A 235 -4.07 -23.71 -4.62
CA LYS A 235 -4.58 -24.89 -3.91
C LYS A 235 -5.60 -24.38 -2.90
N THR A 236 -6.87 -24.39 -3.29
CA THR A 236 -7.93 -24.64 -2.31
C THR A 236 -7.46 -25.81 -1.47
N CYS A 237 -7.42 -25.63 -0.15
CA CYS A 237 -7.11 -26.70 0.77
C CYS A 237 -8.25 -27.72 0.70
N THR A 238 -8.25 -28.60 -0.30
CA THR A 238 -8.96 -29.88 -0.23
C THR A 238 -8.14 -30.81 0.64
N SER A 239 -8.08 -30.47 1.92
CA SER A 239 -7.97 -31.46 2.96
C SER A 239 -9.33 -31.46 3.62
N GLU A 240 -10.14 -32.48 3.28
CA GLU A 240 -11.23 -32.94 4.13
C GLU A 240 -10.63 -33.38 5.47
N ILE A 241 -10.26 -32.42 6.30
CA ILE A 241 -10.21 -32.63 7.74
C ILE A 241 -11.42 -31.87 8.24
N ALA A 242 -12.31 -32.65 8.84
CA ALA A 242 -13.58 -32.27 9.41
C ALA A 242 -13.62 -30.80 9.85
N VAL A 243 -14.73 -30.15 9.50
CA VAL A 243 -15.25 -28.94 10.13
C VAL A 243 -15.29 -29.20 11.64
N ALA A 244 -14.18 -28.90 12.30
CA ALA A 244 -14.10 -28.64 13.71
C ALA A 244 -13.80 -27.15 13.79
N ASP A 245 -14.69 -26.43 14.45
CA ASP A 245 -14.64 -24.99 14.73
C ASP A 245 -13.29 -24.57 15.35
N THR A 246 -12.24 -24.46 14.54
CA THR A 246 -10.98 -23.82 14.94
C THR A 246 -11.09 -22.35 14.57
N SER A 247 -11.54 -21.59 15.56
CA SER A 247 -11.89 -20.17 15.52
C SER A 247 -10.71 -19.21 15.30
N ASP A 248 -9.66 -19.58 14.58
CA ASP A 248 -8.43 -18.76 14.52
C ASP A 248 -7.92 -18.47 13.10
N GLY A 249 -8.85 -18.20 12.19
CA GLY A 249 -8.58 -17.63 10.86
C GLY A 249 -8.22 -16.13 10.90
N GLY A 250 -7.53 -15.66 11.94
CA GLY A 250 -7.10 -14.27 12.12
C GLY A 250 -5.60 -14.07 11.88
N PRO A 251 -5.13 -12.81 11.79
CA PRO A 251 -3.70 -12.54 11.85
C PRO A 251 -3.18 -12.99 13.22
N PRO A 252 -1.97 -13.57 13.29
CA PRO A 252 -1.47 -14.13 14.54
C PRO A 252 -1.35 -13.00 15.55
N GLN A 253 -1.77 -13.23 16.79
CA GLN A 253 -1.80 -12.19 17.84
C GLN A 253 -0.43 -11.51 18.01
N ASN A 254 0.62 -12.27 17.71
CA ASN A 254 2.01 -11.90 17.95
C ASN A 254 2.69 -11.18 16.76
N ILE A 255 1.98 -10.97 15.64
CA ILE A 255 2.56 -10.29 14.45
C ILE A 255 3.06 -8.89 14.78
N THR A 256 2.32 -8.15 15.61
CA THR A 256 2.68 -6.79 15.98
C THR A 256 4.02 -6.76 16.69
N ALA A 257 4.23 -7.70 17.62
CA ALA A 257 5.47 -7.81 18.37
C ALA A 257 6.63 -8.24 17.46
N TRP A 258 6.38 -9.21 16.56
CA TRP A 258 7.36 -9.63 15.54
C TRP A 258 7.81 -8.47 14.65
N LEU A 259 6.87 -7.67 14.13
CA LEU A 259 7.17 -6.51 13.29
C LEU A 259 8.01 -5.46 14.02
N ARG A 260 7.70 -5.19 15.30
CA ARG A 260 8.47 -4.24 16.12
C ARG A 260 9.89 -4.71 16.37
N VAL A 261 10.09 -5.99 16.68
CA VAL A 261 11.44 -6.56 16.89
C VAL A 261 12.23 -6.54 15.59
N VAL A 262 11.65 -6.94 14.47
CA VAL A 262 12.32 -6.86 13.15
C VAL A 262 12.73 -5.42 12.83
N SER A 263 11.83 -4.46 13.00
CA SER A 263 12.13 -3.03 12.81
C SER A 263 13.29 -2.57 13.67
N ALA A 264 13.30 -2.93 14.96
CA ALA A 264 14.35 -2.55 15.89
C ALA A 264 15.70 -3.22 15.56
N CYS A 265 15.70 -4.50 15.19
CA CYS A 265 16.89 -5.21 14.70
C CYS A 265 17.50 -4.52 13.47
N CYS A 266 16.66 -3.97 12.57
CA CYS A 266 17.17 -3.23 11.41
C CYS A 266 17.87 -1.91 11.79
N LYS A 267 17.38 -1.21 12.82
CA LYS A 267 17.91 0.10 13.22
C LYS A 267 19.29 0.02 13.87
N ILE A 268 19.59 -1.08 14.57
CA ILE A 268 20.86 -1.28 15.26
C ILE A 268 21.99 -1.80 14.36
N ARG A 269 21.78 -1.94 13.04
CA ARG A 269 22.74 -2.53 12.09
C ARG A 269 24.17 -1.99 12.24
N LYS A 270 24.31 -0.67 12.47
CA LYS A 270 25.62 -0.02 12.62
C LYS A 270 26.43 -0.60 13.78
N MET A 271 25.75 -0.99 14.86
CA MET A 271 26.36 -1.59 16.05
C MET A 271 26.44 -3.11 15.92
N HIS A 272 25.37 -3.73 15.43
CA HIS A 272 25.28 -5.17 15.27
C HIS A 272 24.41 -5.53 14.05
N ALA A 273 25.01 -6.16 13.05
CA ALA A 273 24.30 -6.62 11.86
C ALA A 273 23.58 -7.96 12.16
N VAL A 274 22.33 -7.86 12.62
CA VAL A 274 21.49 -9.02 12.97
C VAL A 274 21.22 -9.94 11.77
N PHE A 275 21.09 -9.37 10.57
CA PHE A 275 20.79 -10.09 9.34
C PHE A 275 21.96 -10.01 8.35
N SER A 276 22.29 -11.10 7.67
CA SER A 276 23.01 -11.00 6.40
C SER A 276 22.15 -10.26 5.36
N PRO A 277 22.75 -9.72 4.27
CA PRO A 277 21.97 -9.08 3.21
C PRO A 277 20.89 -9.99 2.61
N SER A 278 21.19 -11.27 2.39
CA SER A 278 20.21 -12.25 1.88
C SER A 278 19.07 -12.54 2.87
N GLU A 279 19.36 -12.61 4.16
CA GLU A 279 18.32 -12.78 5.18
C GLU A 279 17.42 -11.53 5.28
N ALA A 280 17.99 -10.33 5.15
CA ALA A 280 17.23 -9.10 5.12
C ALA A 280 16.35 -9.00 3.85
N GLU A 281 16.81 -9.52 2.71
CA GLU A 281 16.01 -9.62 1.48
C GLU A 281 14.77 -10.49 1.71
N ASP A 282 14.95 -11.68 2.31
CA ASP A 282 13.84 -12.58 2.63
C ASP A 282 12.81 -11.92 3.56
N VAL A 283 13.28 -11.27 4.63
CA VAL A 283 12.42 -10.56 5.57
C VAL A 283 11.68 -9.41 4.89
N LEU A 284 12.34 -8.68 3.98
CA LEU A 284 11.72 -7.62 3.19
C LEU A 284 10.63 -8.16 2.26
N VAL A 285 10.85 -9.31 1.61
CA VAL A 285 9.82 -10.01 0.82
C VAL A 285 8.62 -10.37 1.69
N ILE A 286 8.84 -10.89 2.90
CA ILE A 286 7.77 -11.23 3.85
C ILE A 286 6.96 -9.98 4.20
N VAL A 287 7.61 -8.92 4.68
CA VAL A 287 6.91 -7.69 5.12
C VAL A 287 6.13 -7.03 3.98
N ILE A 288 6.69 -7.00 2.76
CA ILE A 288 5.95 -6.49 1.59
C ILE A 288 4.73 -7.37 1.28
N SER A 289 4.87 -8.70 1.38
CA SER A 289 3.76 -9.64 1.15
C SER A 289 2.64 -9.47 2.17
N LEU A 290 2.94 -9.11 3.43
CA LEU A 290 1.93 -8.88 4.46
C LEU A 290 0.91 -7.78 4.08
N PHE A 291 1.28 -6.80 3.24
CA PHE A 291 0.36 -5.76 2.76
C PHE A 291 -0.77 -6.29 1.86
N LEU A 292 -0.67 -7.54 1.41
CA LEU A 292 -1.72 -8.23 0.67
C LEU A 292 -2.81 -8.79 1.58
N ASP A 293 -2.53 -9.06 2.85
CA ASP A 293 -3.53 -9.64 3.75
C ASP A 293 -4.42 -8.54 4.33
N ARG A 294 -5.68 -8.48 3.89
CA ARG A 294 -6.65 -7.49 4.34
C ARG A 294 -6.87 -7.50 5.85
N ARG A 295 -6.66 -8.64 6.50
CA ARG A 295 -6.82 -8.74 7.96
C ARG A 295 -5.76 -7.95 8.73
N LEU A 296 -4.67 -7.54 8.06
CA LEU A 296 -3.59 -6.72 8.63
C LEU A 296 -3.77 -5.23 8.37
N GLU A 297 -4.90 -4.79 7.81
CA GLU A 297 -5.15 -3.38 7.49
C GLU A 297 -5.07 -2.45 8.72
N GLY A 298 -5.46 -2.94 9.90
CA GLY A 298 -5.30 -2.22 11.16
C GLY A 298 -3.84 -2.01 11.60
N LEU A 299 -2.87 -2.68 10.95
CA LEU A 299 -1.45 -2.66 11.30
C LEU A 299 -0.60 -1.93 10.25
N LEU A 300 -1.20 -1.22 9.30
CA LEU A 300 -0.48 -0.57 8.19
C LEU A 300 0.61 0.41 8.64
N LEU A 301 0.39 1.12 9.74
CA LEU A 301 1.41 2.02 10.30
C LEU A 301 2.65 1.24 10.77
N ILE A 302 2.43 0.17 11.54
CA ILE A 302 3.52 -0.67 12.08
C ILE A 302 4.23 -1.42 10.95
N LEU A 303 3.48 -1.92 9.96
CA LEU A 303 4.03 -2.51 8.75
C LEU A 303 4.86 -1.51 7.95
N GLY A 304 4.38 -0.27 7.80
CA GLY A 304 5.09 0.81 7.11
C GLY A 304 6.40 1.18 7.82
N ASP A 305 6.39 1.29 9.14
CA ASP A 305 7.60 1.56 9.94
C ASP A 305 8.63 0.43 9.83
N CYS A 306 8.17 -0.82 9.87
CA CYS A 306 9.01 -2.00 9.67
C CYS A 306 9.59 -2.03 8.25
N LEU A 307 8.77 -1.80 7.22
CA LEU A 307 9.20 -1.72 5.83
C LEU A 307 10.26 -0.63 5.64
N ASN A 308 10.04 0.57 6.19
CA ASN A 308 11.01 1.67 6.11
C ASN A 308 12.33 1.35 6.82
N SER A 309 12.26 0.64 7.96
CA SER A 309 13.44 0.18 8.69
C SER A 309 14.25 -0.84 7.87
N LEU A 310 13.57 -1.80 7.21
CA LEU A 310 14.19 -2.77 6.30
C LEU A 310 14.79 -2.12 5.05
N ILE A 311 14.11 -1.16 4.43
CA ILE A 311 14.66 -0.38 3.30
C ILE A 311 15.93 0.39 3.73
N SER A 312 15.92 0.90 4.97
CA SER A 312 17.06 1.63 5.52
C SER A 312 18.20 0.70 5.97
N TYR A 313 17.91 -0.59 6.20
CA TYR A 313 18.88 -1.59 6.60
C TYR A 313 20.04 -1.68 5.63
N PHE A 314 19.77 -1.79 4.33
CA PHE A 314 20.79 -2.05 3.31
C PHE A 314 21.82 -0.92 3.17
N ASN A 315 23.07 -1.27 2.93
CA ASN A 315 24.09 -0.28 2.56
C ASN A 315 23.94 0.09 1.08
N THR A 316 24.53 1.22 0.66
CA THR A 316 24.43 1.72 -0.72
C THR A 316 24.92 0.71 -1.76
N SER A 317 25.96 -0.08 -1.44
CA SER A 317 26.50 -1.12 -2.33
C SER A 317 25.60 -2.35 -2.46
N GLU A 318 24.76 -2.63 -1.47
CA GLU A 318 23.89 -3.82 -1.43
C GLU A 318 22.52 -3.51 -2.05
N TRP A 319 22.06 -2.27 -1.88
CA TRP A 319 20.67 -1.90 -2.10
C TRP A 319 20.15 -2.20 -3.52
N GLU A 320 20.93 -1.89 -4.56
CA GLU A 320 20.47 -2.09 -5.94
C GLU A 320 20.31 -3.56 -6.31
N SER A 321 21.26 -4.42 -5.94
CA SER A 321 21.17 -5.86 -6.17
C SER A 321 20.05 -6.49 -5.33
N SER A 322 19.93 -6.10 -4.06
CA SER A 322 18.90 -6.61 -3.16
C SER A 322 17.49 -6.24 -3.64
N CYS A 323 17.30 -5.02 -4.15
CA CYS A 323 16.02 -4.60 -4.75
C CYS A 323 15.61 -5.50 -5.93
N LEU A 324 16.55 -5.90 -6.77
CA LEU A 324 16.26 -6.77 -7.91
C LEU A 324 15.83 -8.16 -7.45
N ILE A 325 16.53 -8.73 -6.47
CA ILE A 325 16.22 -10.04 -5.88
C ILE A 325 14.83 -10.00 -5.24
N VAL A 326 14.57 -9.01 -4.39
CA VAL A 326 13.29 -8.83 -3.69
C VAL A 326 12.14 -8.64 -4.69
N ALA A 327 12.30 -7.75 -5.67
CA ALA A 327 11.28 -7.50 -6.69
C ALA A 327 11.00 -8.75 -7.53
N GLU A 328 12.03 -9.51 -7.90
CA GLU A 328 11.87 -10.74 -8.65
C GLU A 328 11.12 -11.81 -7.83
N SER A 329 11.51 -12.00 -6.56
CA SER A 329 10.86 -12.94 -5.64
C SER A 329 9.39 -12.63 -5.43
N ILE A 330 9.02 -11.36 -5.21
CA ILE A 330 7.63 -10.94 -5.04
C ILE A 330 6.85 -11.15 -6.35
N SER A 331 7.42 -10.76 -7.49
CA SER A 331 6.74 -10.83 -8.78
C SER A 331 6.35 -12.26 -9.21
N LYS A 332 7.05 -13.28 -8.71
CA LYS A 332 6.77 -14.70 -8.97
C LYS A 332 5.59 -15.23 -8.13
N ARG A 333 5.27 -14.57 -7.02
CA ARG A 333 4.28 -15.02 -6.03
C ARG A 333 2.90 -14.38 -6.20
N VAL A 334 2.79 -13.36 -7.04
CA VAL A 334 1.61 -12.47 -7.12
C VAL A 334 1.02 -12.53 -8.52
N LYS A 335 -0.30 -12.70 -8.59
CA LYS A 335 -1.04 -12.65 -9.85
C LYS A 335 -1.12 -11.20 -10.37
N MET A 336 -1.25 -11.05 -11.69
CA MET A 336 -1.41 -9.73 -12.30
C MET A 336 -2.85 -9.24 -12.14
N ASP A 337 -3.16 -8.73 -10.96
CA ASP A 337 -4.48 -8.21 -10.57
C ASP A 337 -4.33 -6.98 -9.64
N LEU A 338 -5.33 -6.62 -8.84
CA LEU A 338 -5.21 -5.47 -7.94
C LEU A 338 -4.16 -5.65 -6.82
N ASN A 339 -3.76 -6.88 -6.50
CA ASN A 339 -2.71 -7.16 -5.50
C ASN A 339 -1.36 -6.61 -5.95
N CYS A 340 -1.06 -6.66 -7.26
CA CYS A 340 0.20 -6.12 -7.76
C CYS A 340 0.27 -4.59 -7.60
N LEU A 341 -0.86 -3.89 -7.69
CA LEU A 341 -0.95 -2.45 -7.42
C LEU A 341 -0.75 -2.19 -5.92
N ARG A 342 -1.37 -3.01 -5.07
CA ARG A 342 -1.23 -2.88 -3.61
C ARG A 342 0.22 -2.98 -3.14
N LEU A 343 1.01 -3.87 -3.73
CA LEU A 343 2.43 -4.05 -3.38
C LEU A 343 3.31 -2.88 -3.81
N VAL A 344 2.96 -2.23 -4.91
CA VAL A 344 3.67 -1.03 -5.38
C VAL A 344 3.26 0.18 -4.53
N ASP A 345 1.97 0.31 -4.22
CA ASP A 345 1.42 1.42 -3.44
C ASP A 345 1.79 1.36 -1.95
N CYS A 346 2.03 0.17 -1.38
CA CYS A 346 2.42 0.03 0.03
C CYS A 346 3.83 0.58 0.32
N ILE A 347 4.68 0.66 -0.70
CA ILE A 347 5.97 1.33 -0.59
C ILE A 347 5.68 2.83 -0.68
N THR A 348 5.38 3.48 0.44
CA THR A 348 4.96 4.91 0.47
C THR A 348 6.13 5.90 0.59
N GLY A 349 7.34 5.42 0.91
CA GLY A 349 8.50 6.28 1.14
C GLY A 349 8.83 7.19 -0.05
N THR A 350 9.15 8.45 0.25
CA THR A 350 9.53 9.48 -0.73
C THR A 350 11.03 9.56 -0.98
N ASN A 351 11.83 8.83 -0.19
CA ASN A 351 13.27 8.71 -0.37
C ASN A 351 13.63 7.91 -1.64
N ASP A 352 14.85 8.11 -2.14
CA ASP A 352 15.29 7.52 -3.40
C ASP A 352 15.32 5.99 -3.35
N ARG A 353 15.59 5.41 -2.17
CA ARG A 353 15.57 3.96 -1.98
C ARG A 353 14.17 3.37 -2.22
N SER A 354 13.16 3.92 -1.55
CA SER A 354 11.76 3.49 -1.67
C SER A 354 11.24 3.68 -3.09
N LYS A 355 11.57 4.82 -3.71
CA LYS A 355 11.27 5.10 -5.12
C LYS A 355 11.90 4.08 -6.07
N PHE A 356 13.15 3.71 -5.83
CA PHE A 356 13.85 2.71 -6.62
C PHE A 356 13.21 1.32 -6.47
N LEU A 357 12.95 0.87 -5.24
CA LEU A 357 12.28 -0.42 -4.99
C LEU A 357 10.89 -0.47 -5.65
N ARG A 358 10.10 0.60 -5.51
CA ARG A 358 8.77 0.73 -6.15
C ARG A 358 8.88 0.59 -7.67
N SER A 359 9.86 1.26 -8.27
CA SER A 359 10.17 1.17 -9.71
C SER A 359 10.60 -0.24 -10.13
N GLN A 360 11.45 -0.91 -9.35
CA GLN A 360 11.93 -2.27 -9.66
C GLN A 360 10.81 -3.30 -9.53
N LEU A 361 9.95 -3.17 -8.53
CA LEU A 361 8.81 -4.06 -8.36
C LEU A 361 7.83 -3.95 -9.54
N ALA A 362 7.51 -2.72 -9.96
CA ALA A 362 6.70 -2.50 -11.16
C ALA A 362 7.33 -3.08 -12.43
N LEU A 363 8.66 -2.98 -12.57
CA LEU A 363 9.40 -3.58 -13.69
C LEU A 363 9.27 -5.10 -13.73
N GLN A 364 9.46 -5.78 -12.59
CA GLN A 364 9.40 -7.25 -12.53
C GLN A 364 7.98 -7.77 -12.73
N LEU A 365 6.98 -7.07 -12.19
CA LEU A 365 5.57 -7.37 -12.42
C LEU A 365 5.23 -7.28 -13.93
N LEU A 366 5.56 -6.15 -14.58
CA LEU A 366 5.34 -5.97 -16.02
C LEU A 366 6.13 -6.98 -16.87
N LYS A 367 7.36 -7.32 -16.47
CA LYS A 367 8.16 -8.36 -17.13
C LYS A 367 7.39 -9.69 -17.16
N ASN A 368 6.79 -10.08 -16.02
CA ASN A 368 6.06 -11.32 -15.90
C ASN A 368 4.73 -11.30 -16.67
N SER A 369 3.98 -10.18 -16.67
CA SER A 369 2.72 -10.11 -17.44
C SER A 369 2.92 -10.26 -18.94
N PHE A 370 4.02 -9.72 -19.48
CA PHE A 370 4.35 -9.82 -20.90
C PHE A 370 5.19 -11.05 -21.25
N GLY A 371 5.46 -11.96 -20.29
CA GLY A 371 6.21 -13.19 -20.54
C GLY A 371 7.66 -12.95 -21.00
N LEU A 372 8.27 -11.84 -20.60
CA LEU A 372 9.60 -11.46 -21.04
C LEU A 372 10.69 -12.20 -20.24
N LYS A 373 11.69 -12.75 -20.93
CA LYS A 373 12.84 -13.39 -20.28
C LYS A 373 13.75 -12.42 -19.52
N VAL A 374 13.85 -11.18 -20.02
CA VAL A 374 14.74 -10.14 -19.48
C VAL A 374 13.93 -8.87 -19.28
N ALA A 375 14.07 -8.25 -18.11
CA ALA A 375 13.49 -6.95 -17.82
C ALA A 375 14.09 -5.89 -18.75
N ASN A 376 13.29 -5.35 -19.67
CA ASN A 376 13.71 -4.28 -20.58
C ASN A 376 12.56 -3.30 -20.75
N VAL A 377 12.78 -2.06 -20.31
CA VAL A 377 11.75 -1.01 -20.27
C VAL A 377 11.25 -0.64 -21.66
N GLU A 378 12.12 -0.58 -22.67
CA GLU A 378 11.71 -0.24 -24.04
C GLU A 378 10.84 -1.34 -24.65
N ARG A 379 11.17 -2.61 -24.40
CA ARG A 379 10.35 -3.74 -24.84
C ARG A 379 8.99 -3.74 -24.15
N ILE A 380 8.96 -3.54 -22.83
CA ILE A 380 7.72 -3.45 -22.05
C ILE A 380 6.87 -2.28 -22.56
N LEU A 381 7.47 -1.10 -22.75
CA LEU A 381 6.76 0.06 -23.28
C LEU A 381 6.18 -0.24 -24.66
N LYS A 382 6.94 -0.88 -25.55
CA LYS A 382 6.45 -1.29 -26.86
C LYS A 382 5.25 -2.25 -26.74
N SER A 383 5.31 -3.21 -25.82
CA SER A 383 4.20 -4.14 -25.56
C SER A 383 2.95 -3.42 -25.05
N VAL A 384 3.09 -2.55 -24.04
CA VAL A 384 1.97 -1.76 -23.49
C VAL A 384 1.37 -0.85 -24.57
N THR A 385 2.21 -0.13 -25.32
CA THR A 385 1.75 0.82 -26.35
C THR A 385 1.15 0.15 -27.59
N SER A 386 1.36 -1.15 -27.77
CA SER A 386 0.74 -1.94 -28.83
C SER A 386 -0.71 -2.35 -28.53
N ILE A 387 -1.17 -2.20 -27.28
CA ILE A 387 -2.54 -2.53 -26.88
C ILE A 387 -3.53 -1.59 -27.58
N ASN A 388 -4.41 -2.16 -28.40
CA ASN A 388 -5.40 -1.41 -29.15
C ASN A 388 -6.73 -1.26 -28.36
N VAL A 389 -6.95 -0.08 -27.79
CA VAL A 389 -8.15 0.22 -26.99
C VAL A 389 -9.47 0.18 -27.79
N LYS A 390 -9.41 0.21 -29.13
CA LYS A 390 -10.59 0.14 -30.00
C LYS A 390 -11.05 -1.30 -30.27
N GLU A 391 -10.20 -2.29 -30.03
CA GLU A 391 -10.58 -3.70 -30.19
C GLU A 391 -11.64 -4.10 -29.17
N LYS A 392 -12.66 -4.83 -29.61
CA LYS A 392 -13.77 -5.26 -28.74
C LYS A 392 -13.28 -6.09 -27.56
N GLU A 393 -12.32 -7.00 -27.81
CA GLU A 393 -11.71 -7.91 -26.84
C GLU A 393 -10.64 -7.26 -25.93
N CYS A 394 -10.45 -5.94 -26.00
CA CYS A 394 -9.47 -5.26 -25.16
C CYS A 394 -9.83 -5.41 -23.68
N ASN A 395 -8.96 -6.06 -22.91
CA ASN A 395 -9.11 -6.19 -21.47
C ASN A 395 -8.68 -4.91 -20.75
N PHE A 396 -9.64 -4.02 -20.47
CA PHE A 396 -9.36 -2.75 -19.79
C PHE A 396 -8.94 -2.90 -18.34
N PHE A 397 -9.33 -3.97 -17.65
CA PHE A 397 -8.84 -4.22 -16.30
C PHE A 397 -7.32 -4.44 -16.30
N MET A 398 -6.83 -5.31 -17.17
CA MET A 398 -5.40 -5.54 -17.34
C MET A 398 -4.69 -4.28 -17.84
N LEU A 399 -5.30 -3.53 -18.75
CA LEU A 399 -4.75 -2.26 -19.22
C LEU A 399 -4.64 -1.24 -18.08
N TYR A 400 -5.63 -1.16 -17.19
CA TYR A 400 -5.57 -0.31 -16.00
C TYR A 400 -4.37 -0.67 -15.12
N VAL A 401 -4.22 -1.96 -14.82
CA VAL A 401 -3.07 -2.47 -14.05
C VAL A 401 -1.75 -2.10 -14.72
N HIS A 402 -1.61 -2.37 -16.02
CA HIS A 402 -0.41 -2.01 -16.78
C HIS A 402 -0.13 -0.51 -16.75
N ILE A 403 -1.15 0.35 -16.85
CA ILE A 403 -0.98 1.80 -16.81
C ILE A 403 -0.42 2.27 -15.46
N VAL A 404 -0.96 1.75 -14.37
CA VAL A 404 -0.50 2.12 -13.02
C VAL A 404 0.93 1.62 -12.76
N LEU A 405 1.24 0.38 -13.15
CA LEU A 405 2.59 -0.16 -13.00
C LEU A 405 3.60 0.60 -13.89
N MET A 406 3.23 0.91 -15.13
CA MET A 406 4.11 1.61 -16.05
C MET A 406 4.40 3.05 -15.58
N ASP A 407 3.41 3.73 -15.01
CA ASP A 407 3.62 5.05 -14.41
C ASP A 407 4.58 4.99 -13.21
N ASN A 408 4.40 4.00 -12.34
CA ASN A 408 5.31 3.76 -11.21
C ASN A 408 6.73 3.44 -11.68
N LEU A 409 6.89 2.63 -12.72
CA LEU A 409 8.20 2.31 -13.32
C LEU A 409 8.88 3.56 -13.89
N LEU A 410 8.16 4.41 -14.62
CA LEU A 410 8.78 5.56 -15.29
C LEU A 410 9.01 6.75 -14.36
N PHE A 411 8.18 6.94 -13.34
CA PHE A 411 8.16 8.19 -12.58
C PHE A 411 8.30 8.05 -11.07
N SER A 412 8.44 6.83 -10.53
CA SER A 412 8.82 6.69 -9.10
C SER A 412 10.26 7.14 -8.88
N SER A 413 11.18 6.69 -9.75
CA SER A 413 12.60 7.07 -9.70
C SER A 413 12.97 8.03 -10.82
N ASP A 414 14.06 8.78 -10.65
CA ASP A 414 14.54 9.71 -11.69
C ASP A 414 15.27 9.00 -12.86
N ALA A 415 15.37 7.66 -12.84
CA ALA A 415 16.12 6.86 -13.80
C ALA A 415 15.68 7.07 -15.27
N PHE A 416 14.41 7.41 -15.50
CA PHE A 416 13.85 7.62 -16.84
C PHE A 416 13.53 9.09 -17.16
N ARG A 417 13.73 10.01 -16.21
CA ARG A 417 13.34 11.43 -16.34
C ARG A 417 13.96 12.11 -17.58
N ASN A 418 15.18 11.72 -17.94
CA ASN A 418 15.92 12.30 -19.07
C ASN A 418 15.74 11.53 -20.38
N LYS A 419 15.01 10.40 -20.39
CA LYS A 419 14.78 9.59 -21.60
C LYS A 419 13.54 10.07 -22.35
N THR A 420 13.69 11.18 -23.06
CA THR A 420 12.59 11.89 -23.76
C THR A 420 11.76 10.98 -24.66
N ALA A 421 12.41 10.12 -25.47
CA ALA A 421 11.71 9.20 -26.37
C ALA A 421 10.76 8.23 -25.63
N ILE A 422 11.19 7.70 -24.48
CA ILE A 422 10.37 6.80 -23.63
C ILE A 422 9.18 7.57 -23.05
N ILE A 423 9.43 8.76 -22.51
CA ILE A 423 8.40 9.61 -21.90
C ILE A 423 7.37 10.05 -22.95
N ASP A 424 7.81 10.44 -24.15
CA ASP A 424 6.92 10.92 -25.20
C ASP A 424 6.07 9.79 -25.78
N ALA A 425 6.65 8.60 -25.99
CA ALA A 425 5.89 7.41 -26.37
C ALA A 425 4.82 7.05 -25.31
N TRP A 426 5.18 7.12 -24.03
CA TRP A 426 4.23 6.91 -22.93
C TRP A 426 3.10 7.95 -22.92
N ARG A 427 3.41 9.23 -23.07
CA ARG A 427 2.42 10.31 -23.12
C ARG A 427 1.48 10.18 -24.31
N ILE A 428 1.98 9.80 -25.48
CA ILE A 428 1.15 9.56 -26.66
C ILE A 428 0.17 8.43 -26.38
N PHE A 429 0.63 7.34 -25.75
CA PHE A 429 -0.25 6.24 -25.38
C PHE A 429 -1.32 6.62 -24.36
N LEU A 430 -0.97 7.34 -23.30
CA LEU A 430 -1.94 7.85 -22.32
C LEU A 430 -2.98 8.77 -22.99
N ARG A 431 -2.55 9.63 -23.92
CA ARG A 431 -3.47 10.47 -24.71
C ARG A 431 -4.43 9.60 -25.51
N ASN A 432 -3.93 8.58 -26.22
CA ASN A 432 -4.77 7.65 -26.98
C ASN A 432 -5.79 6.93 -26.08
N CYS A 433 -5.38 6.48 -24.88
CA CYS A 433 -6.31 5.87 -23.92
C CYS A 433 -7.38 6.87 -23.48
N SER A 434 -7.01 8.13 -23.20
CA SER A 434 -7.95 9.16 -22.77
C SER A 434 -8.91 9.62 -23.88
N THR A 435 -8.51 9.61 -25.16
CA THR A 435 -9.29 10.16 -26.27
C THR A 435 -10.03 9.11 -27.08
N HIS A 436 -9.49 7.90 -27.21
CA HIS A 436 -10.10 6.85 -28.03
C HIS A 436 -11.07 5.96 -27.26
N ILE A 437 -11.02 5.97 -25.93
CA ILE A 437 -12.05 5.34 -25.09
C ILE A 437 -13.18 6.36 -24.92
N GLY A 438 -14.32 6.09 -25.57
CA GLY A 438 -15.48 6.97 -25.54
C GLY A 438 -16.09 7.09 -24.14
N CYS A 439 -16.80 8.18 -23.88
CA CYS A 439 -17.58 8.31 -22.63
C CYS A 439 -18.74 7.33 -22.51
N THR A 440 -19.18 6.81 -23.65
CA THR A 440 -20.20 5.77 -23.79
C THR A 440 -19.59 4.37 -23.90
N ASP A 441 -18.29 4.21 -23.65
CA ASP A 441 -17.66 2.89 -23.59
C ASP A 441 -17.91 2.28 -22.21
N TRP A 442 -18.96 1.48 -22.15
CA TRP A 442 -19.44 0.83 -20.92
C TRP A 442 -18.71 -0.49 -20.62
N ARG A 443 -17.70 -0.86 -21.41
CA ARG A 443 -16.91 -2.08 -21.13
C ARG A 443 -16.27 -1.97 -19.74
N PHE A 444 -16.21 -3.10 -19.06
CA PHE A 444 -15.66 -3.20 -17.71
C PHE A 444 -14.30 -2.50 -17.59
N TYR A 445 -14.12 -1.61 -16.61
CA TYR A 445 -12.91 -0.76 -16.40
C TYR A 445 -12.56 0.29 -17.47
N ALA A 446 -13.29 0.40 -18.60
CA ALA A 446 -12.98 1.37 -19.65
C ALA A 446 -12.97 2.82 -19.13
N SER A 447 -13.99 3.20 -18.36
CA SER A 447 -14.08 4.52 -17.73
C SER A 447 -12.92 4.79 -16.75
N LYS A 448 -12.51 3.79 -15.95
CA LYS A 448 -11.37 3.87 -15.03
C LYS A 448 -10.06 4.08 -15.76
N VAL A 449 -9.83 3.36 -16.86
CA VAL A 449 -8.64 3.53 -17.72
C VAL A 449 -8.59 4.92 -18.30
N ARG A 450 -9.68 5.39 -18.91
CA ARG A 450 -9.78 6.73 -19.50
C ARG A 450 -9.48 7.82 -18.48
N ASN A 451 -10.13 7.75 -17.31
CA ASN A 451 -9.97 8.74 -16.25
C ASN A 451 -8.54 8.71 -15.68
N LYS A 452 -7.98 7.52 -15.43
CA LYS A 452 -6.61 7.38 -14.93
C LYS A 452 -5.59 7.89 -15.95
N ALA A 453 -5.76 7.58 -17.24
CA ALA A 453 -4.87 8.06 -18.28
C ALA A 453 -4.90 9.59 -18.41
N SER A 454 -6.09 10.20 -18.32
CA SER A 454 -6.25 11.65 -18.31
C SER A 454 -5.56 12.29 -17.09
N TYR A 455 -5.76 11.72 -15.90
CA TYR A 455 -5.11 12.17 -14.66
C TYR A 455 -3.58 12.11 -14.76
N LEU A 456 -3.03 10.97 -15.20
CA LEU A 456 -1.59 10.79 -15.36
C LEU A 456 -1.00 11.73 -16.41
N LEU A 457 -1.72 12.00 -17.49
CA LEU A 457 -1.30 12.96 -18.52
C LEU A 457 -1.15 14.37 -17.94
N GLN A 458 -2.07 14.81 -17.07
CA GLN A 458 -1.99 16.10 -16.38
C GLN A 458 -0.79 16.16 -15.41
N GLY A 459 -0.58 15.10 -14.61
CA GLY A 459 0.56 15.01 -13.71
C GLY A 459 1.92 14.97 -14.42
N ALA A 460 2.00 14.31 -15.57
CA ALA A 460 3.22 14.24 -16.38
C ALA A 460 3.57 15.57 -17.06
N MET A 461 2.63 16.50 -17.20
CA MET A 461 2.88 17.86 -17.72
C MET A 461 3.48 18.78 -16.65
N LEU A 462 3.15 18.57 -15.38
CA LEU A 462 3.69 19.32 -14.23
C LEU A 462 5.13 18.91 -13.87
N LYS A 463 5.52 17.65 -14.14
CA LYS A 463 6.87 17.12 -13.90
C LYS A 463 7.91 17.49 -14.99
N ARG A 464 7.69 18.54 -15.78
CA ARG A 464 8.72 19.05 -16.72
C ARG A 464 9.94 19.55 -15.94
N PRO A 465 11.18 19.27 -16.38
CA PRO A 465 12.35 19.92 -15.82
C PRO A 465 12.23 21.44 -16.05
N ALA A 466 12.44 22.21 -14.98
CA ALA A 466 12.61 23.66 -15.06
C ALA A 466 13.84 23.96 -15.91
N GLY A 467 13.65 24.16 -17.22
CA GLY A 467 14.76 24.37 -18.14
C GLY A 467 14.40 24.42 -19.63
N SER A 468 13.25 23.91 -20.05
CA SER A 468 12.81 24.02 -21.46
C SER A 468 11.74 25.09 -21.65
N GLY A 469 12.15 26.34 -21.49
CA GLY A 469 11.32 27.52 -21.70
C GLY A 469 11.99 28.55 -22.61
N ASN A 470 12.36 28.17 -23.84
CA ASN A 470 12.55 29.18 -24.89
C ASN A 470 11.17 29.58 -25.40
N ILE A 471 10.68 30.72 -24.90
CA ILE A 471 9.56 31.45 -25.49
C ILE A 471 10.10 32.08 -26.78
N PRO A 472 9.54 31.77 -27.97
CA PRO A 472 9.84 32.54 -29.16
C PRO A 472 9.17 33.91 -29.00
N ALA A 473 9.98 34.97 -28.97
CA ALA A 473 9.48 36.33 -29.00
C ALA A 473 8.68 36.56 -30.29
N LYS A 474 7.45 37.04 -30.12
CA LYS A 474 6.76 37.88 -31.09
C LYS A 474 6.17 39.06 -30.35
#